data_AF-A0A2J6RGY4-F1
#
_entry.id   AF-A0A2J6RGY4-F1
#
_cell.length_a   1.000
_cell.length_b   1.000
_cell.length_c   1.000
_cell.angle_alpha   90.00
_cell.angle_beta   90.00
_cell.angle_gamma   90.00
#
_symmetry.space_group_name_H-M   'P 1'
#
loop_
_entity.id
_entity.type
_entity.pdbx_description
1 polymer ?
#
loop_
_entity_poly.entity_id
_entity_poly.type
_entity_poly.pdbx_seq_one_letter_code
_entity_poly.pdbx_strand_id
1 'polypeptide(L)'
;MSNSLNDTQVASLKAAGYTDRDISLFQVVLSFTGEFDQDVVGLGALIGFIVAGGLTQIFSIILHRLKDCKSHTLGPNGAATKTHITFRIAKALAPSVIDDPLQFWINIISALLVGLSDQQVVMGVLFLLIIIATKSASFPMYYAQFVSFFTLLTHAATIASMRPYFRKYPKMTTIRVCVMLLGYAIWLFANAVIFGVLIEIEGARWYNPATPAEDTIRIRHSGLTVVFAFEFSLITWVYSSTIAFIPDSLVKVRKAVATWPFKKGTLDDSIIHDWVQRHDTQSSPDGIFKSIGRELSTILLWPATLFCRLLTHTKSKPLRAIPWLIAEILNPWVLVPFILLVLFIASLLLVITIADTFQGDPEWNFGQILPIAMVFLPFWALVQGYAEDWQAAIDEKKADSQEKIEYGSNDKISKEKQRMFNNDISIDPVDGESIEAQIKERSTIYRD
;
A
#
# COMPACT_ATOMS: atom_id res chain seq x y z
N MET A 1 23.89 32.51 -17.42
CA MET A 1 24.95 32.48 -18.46
C MET A 1 24.47 31.54 -19.56
N SER A 2 24.73 31.79 -20.86
CA SER A 2 24.24 30.87 -21.91
C SER A 2 25.07 29.58 -21.90
N ASN A 3 24.42 28.44 -21.65
CA ASN A 3 25.00 27.09 -21.68
C ASN A 3 25.31 26.60 -23.12
N SER A 4 25.82 27.48 -23.97
CA SER A 4 26.41 27.10 -25.25
C SER A 4 27.86 26.69 -25.01
N LEU A 5 28.28 25.53 -25.55
CA LEU A 5 29.69 25.18 -25.62
C LEU A 5 30.46 26.36 -26.22
N ASN A 6 31.52 26.81 -25.55
CA ASN A 6 32.37 27.85 -26.10
C ASN A 6 33.19 27.28 -27.27
N ASP A 7 33.72 28.16 -28.12
CA ASP A 7 34.46 27.75 -29.33
C ASP A 7 35.64 26.82 -29.00
N THR A 8 36.25 26.98 -27.82
CA THR A 8 37.34 26.12 -27.35
C THR A 8 36.87 24.70 -27.08
N GLN A 9 35.73 24.51 -26.40
CA GLN A 9 35.14 23.20 -26.14
C GLN A 9 34.67 22.51 -27.42
N VAL A 10 34.09 23.27 -28.36
CA VAL A 10 33.71 22.77 -29.68
C VAL A 10 34.93 22.29 -30.45
N ALA A 11 36.03 23.06 -30.42
CA ALA A 11 37.29 22.67 -31.07
C ALA A 11 37.90 21.40 -30.46
N SER A 12 37.87 21.25 -29.13
CA SER A 12 38.35 20.04 -28.46
C SER A 12 37.53 18.79 -28.83
N LEU A 13 36.21 18.91 -28.93
CA LEU A 13 35.34 17.81 -29.36
C LEU A 13 35.60 17.42 -30.82
N LYS A 14 35.80 18.40 -31.71
CA LYS A 14 36.17 18.12 -33.10
C LYS A 14 37.53 17.43 -33.20
N ALA A 15 38.50 17.85 -32.40
CA ALA A 15 39.82 17.22 -32.35
C ALA A 15 39.76 15.77 -31.85
N ALA A 16 38.78 15.44 -30.99
CA ALA A 16 38.50 14.09 -30.54
C ALA A 16 37.68 13.24 -31.54
N GLY A 17 37.35 13.78 -32.72
CA GLY A 17 36.69 13.07 -33.81
C GLY A 17 35.15 13.12 -33.78
N TYR A 18 34.55 13.92 -32.91
CA TYR A 18 33.08 14.11 -32.89
C TYR A 18 32.60 14.93 -34.09
N THR A 19 31.50 14.52 -34.70
CA THR A 19 30.92 15.22 -35.85
C THR A 19 30.13 16.45 -35.41
N ASP A 20 29.87 17.39 -36.32
CA ASP A 20 29.00 18.55 -36.06
C ASP A 20 27.60 18.13 -35.60
N ARG A 21 27.12 16.96 -36.05
CA ARG A 21 25.84 16.38 -35.60
C ARG A 21 25.90 15.93 -34.15
N ASP A 22 26.98 15.27 -33.74
CA ASP A 22 27.16 14.83 -32.35
C ASP A 22 27.27 16.05 -31.42
N ILE A 23 28.01 17.08 -31.84
CA ILE A 23 28.17 18.34 -31.11
C ILE A 23 26.83 19.08 -31.01
N SER A 24 26.04 19.12 -32.10
CA SER A 24 24.69 19.72 -32.08
C SER A 24 23.75 18.96 -31.16
N LEU A 25 23.80 17.62 -31.17
CA LEU A 25 23.04 16.79 -30.23
C LEU A 25 23.49 17.06 -28.79
N PHE A 26 24.80 17.21 -28.57
CA PHE A 26 25.36 17.56 -27.27
C PHE A 26 24.92 18.95 -26.80
N GLN A 27 24.85 19.94 -27.69
CA GLN A 27 24.34 21.28 -27.39
C GLN A 27 22.84 21.26 -27.12
N VAL A 28 22.05 20.47 -27.86
CA VAL A 28 20.62 20.29 -27.60
C VAL A 28 20.42 19.63 -26.24
N VAL A 29 21.16 18.56 -25.93
CA VAL A 29 21.16 17.93 -24.61
C VAL A 29 21.61 18.92 -23.54
N LEU A 30 22.70 19.67 -23.74
CA LEU A 30 23.18 20.71 -22.82
C LEU A 30 22.19 21.86 -22.65
N SER A 31 21.36 22.16 -23.65
CA SER A 31 20.30 23.16 -23.55
C SER A 31 19.07 22.63 -22.79
N PHE A 32 18.80 21.32 -22.86
CA PHE A 32 17.80 20.65 -22.03
C PHE A 32 18.32 20.38 -20.61
N THR A 33 19.62 20.20 -20.43
CA THR A 33 20.28 20.04 -19.13
C THR A 33 20.83 21.35 -18.56
N GLY A 34 20.61 22.46 -19.28
CA GLY A 34 21.17 23.77 -18.97
C GLY A 34 20.55 24.26 -17.68
N GLU A 35 21.35 24.27 -16.62
CA GLU A 35 20.89 24.50 -15.25
C GLU A 35 19.61 23.69 -14.97
N PHE A 36 19.69 22.35 -14.99
CA PHE A 36 18.93 21.61 -13.97
C PHE A 36 19.50 22.06 -12.63
N ASP A 37 19.00 23.21 -12.22
CA ASP A 37 19.47 23.95 -11.07
C ASP A 37 19.30 23.03 -9.86
N GLN A 38 20.16 23.21 -8.85
CA GLN A 38 20.07 22.45 -7.59
C GLN A 38 18.63 22.51 -6.99
N ASP A 39 17.85 23.49 -7.43
CA ASP A 39 16.43 23.73 -7.25
C ASP A 39 15.50 22.55 -7.46
N VAL A 40 15.78 21.66 -8.42
CA VAL A 40 14.86 20.54 -8.73
C VAL A 40 14.99 19.42 -7.69
N VAL A 41 16.18 19.24 -7.12
CA VAL A 41 16.47 18.23 -6.08
C VAL A 41 16.99 18.91 -4.81
N GLY A 42 16.36 20.02 -4.43
CA GLY A 42 16.75 20.78 -3.24
C GLY A 42 16.23 20.16 -1.94
N LEU A 43 16.60 20.78 -0.82
CA LEU A 43 16.27 20.34 0.53
C LEU A 43 14.74 20.18 0.75
N GLY A 44 13.92 21.05 0.18
CA GLY A 44 12.45 20.93 0.30
C GLY A 44 11.89 19.67 -0.36
N ALA A 45 12.47 19.21 -1.47
CA ALA A 45 12.08 17.94 -2.07
C ALA A 45 12.37 16.78 -1.10
N LEU A 46 13.57 16.75 -0.53
CA LEU A 46 13.98 15.78 0.47
C LEU A 46 13.03 15.75 1.67
N ILE A 47 12.72 16.91 2.24
CA ILE A 47 11.77 17.06 3.36
C ILE A 47 10.39 16.53 2.95
N GLY A 48 9.91 16.89 1.76
CA GLY A 48 8.64 16.41 1.22
C GLY A 48 8.56 14.88 1.18
N PHE A 49 9.63 14.21 0.72
CA PHE A 49 9.69 12.75 0.73
C PHE A 49 9.77 12.14 2.11
N ILE A 50 10.56 12.72 3.02
CA ILE A 50 10.65 12.25 4.41
C ILE A 50 9.27 12.33 5.07
N VAL A 51 8.57 13.45 4.91
CA VAL A 51 7.24 13.67 5.45
C VAL A 51 6.24 12.71 4.81
N ALA A 52 6.21 12.60 3.48
CA ALA A 52 5.36 11.64 2.78
C ALA A 52 5.61 10.21 3.27
N GLY A 53 6.87 9.79 3.33
CA GLY A 53 7.30 8.45 3.76
C GLY A 53 6.90 8.16 5.20
N GLY A 54 7.12 9.12 6.10
CA GLY A 54 6.71 9.04 7.49
C GLY A 54 5.20 8.91 7.65
N LEU A 55 4.42 9.76 6.96
CA LEU A 55 2.97 9.68 6.96
C LEU A 55 2.47 8.35 6.42
N THR A 56 3.01 7.90 5.28
CA THR A 56 2.72 6.58 4.70
C THR A 56 2.96 5.47 5.72
N GLN A 57 4.09 5.48 6.43
CA GLN A 57 4.40 4.47 7.42
C GLN A 57 3.46 4.52 8.63
N ILE A 58 3.16 5.73 9.15
CA ILE A 58 2.23 5.94 10.26
C ILE A 58 0.84 5.41 9.90
N PHE A 59 0.30 5.81 8.75
CA PHE A 59 -1.01 5.36 8.30
C PHE A 59 -1.04 3.85 8.03
N SER A 60 0.05 3.27 7.53
CA SER A 60 0.20 1.82 7.34
C SER A 60 0.05 1.06 8.66
N ILE A 61 0.69 1.56 9.73
CA ILE A 61 0.58 1.01 11.09
C ILE A 61 -0.85 1.18 11.63
N ILE A 62 -1.43 2.37 11.50
CA ILE A 62 -2.81 2.65 11.96
C ILE A 62 -3.79 1.71 11.26
N LEU A 63 -3.68 1.56 9.93
CA LEU A 63 -4.55 0.68 9.14
C LEU A 63 -4.41 -0.78 9.57
N HIS A 64 -3.18 -1.24 9.83
CA HIS A 64 -2.93 -2.59 10.34
C HIS A 64 -3.64 -2.80 11.69
N ARG A 65 -3.49 -1.86 12.63
CA ARG A 65 -4.16 -1.92 13.93
C ARG A 65 -5.68 -1.89 13.83
N LEU A 66 -6.25 -1.09 12.94
CA LEU A 66 -7.70 -1.04 12.72
C LEU A 66 -8.22 -2.37 12.18
N LYS A 67 -7.52 -2.98 11.21
CA LYS A 67 -7.87 -4.29 10.64
C LYS A 67 -7.81 -5.40 11.68
N ASP A 68 -6.77 -5.40 12.52
CA ASP A 68 -6.65 -6.34 13.63
C ASP A 68 -7.83 -6.19 14.60
N CYS A 69 -8.15 -4.96 15.01
CA CYS A 69 -9.29 -4.67 15.89
C CYS A 69 -10.61 -5.18 15.28
N LYS A 70 -10.86 -4.92 13.99
CA LYS A 70 -12.06 -5.40 13.30
C LYS A 70 -12.14 -6.93 13.31
N SER A 71 -11.01 -7.62 13.08
CA SER A 71 -10.97 -9.08 13.09
C SER A 71 -11.24 -9.70 14.46
N HIS A 72 -10.85 -9.02 15.54
CA HIS A 72 -11.10 -9.48 16.92
C HIS A 72 -12.50 -9.16 17.42
N THR A 73 -13.15 -8.12 16.89
CA THR A 73 -14.51 -7.73 17.30
C THR A 73 -15.55 -8.75 16.83
N LEU A 74 -15.29 -9.46 15.73
CA LEU A 74 -16.14 -10.51 15.14
C LEU A 74 -15.88 -11.91 15.72
N GLY A 75 -15.58 -12.00 17.02
CA GLY A 75 -15.38 -13.30 17.68
C GLY A 75 -16.58 -14.25 17.49
N PRO A 76 -16.35 -15.59 17.48
CA PRO A 76 -17.37 -16.58 17.13
C PRO A 76 -18.64 -16.55 17.99
N ASN A 77 -18.59 -15.91 19.16
CA ASN A 77 -19.72 -15.80 20.08
C ASN A 77 -20.38 -14.41 20.08
N GLY A 78 -20.01 -13.50 19.18
CA GLY A 78 -20.60 -12.15 19.10
C GLY A 78 -20.36 -11.24 20.31
N ALA A 79 -19.67 -11.72 21.34
CA ALA A 79 -19.31 -10.94 22.53
C ALA A 79 -18.19 -9.96 22.17
N ALA A 80 -18.58 -8.77 21.71
CA ALA A 80 -17.68 -7.66 21.46
C ALA A 80 -16.82 -7.41 22.70
N THR A 81 -15.53 -7.75 22.63
CA THR A 81 -14.58 -7.41 23.68
C THR A 81 -14.36 -5.89 23.61
N LYS A 82 -15.21 -5.14 24.32
CA LYS A 82 -15.38 -3.68 24.33
C LYS A 82 -14.14 -2.85 24.74
N THR A 83 -12.97 -3.46 24.81
CA THR A 83 -11.82 -2.95 25.58
C THR A 83 -10.60 -2.57 24.74
N HIS A 84 -10.72 -2.39 23.42
CA HIS A 84 -9.64 -1.79 22.64
C HIS A 84 -9.80 -0.28 22.55
N ILE A 85 -8.82 0.46 23.08
CA ILE A 85 -8.68 1.92 22.98
C ILE A 85 -8.85 2.38 21.52
N THR A 86 -8.32 1.63 20.56
CA THR A 86 -8.45 1.87 19.12
C THR A 86 -9.90 1.97 18.67
N PHE A 87 -10.79 1.10 19.15
CA PHE A 87 -12.22 1.16 18.80
C PHE A 87 -12.89 2.41 19.37
N ARG A 88 -12.53 2.81 20.60
CA ARG A 88 -13.07 4.02 21.23
C ARG A 88 -12.65 5.27 20.46
N ILE A 89 -11.38 5.35 20.06
CA ILE A 89 -10.86 6.45 19.24
C ILE A 89 -11.57 6.47 17.88
N ALA A 90 -11.63 5.32 17.20
CA ALA A 90 -12.30 5.21 15.90
C ALA A 90 -13.77 5.65 15.97
N LYS A 91 -14.50 5.21 17.02
CA LYS A 91 -15.90 5.60 17.25
C LYS A 91 -16.05 7.08 17.61
N ALA A 92 -15.12 7.65 18.37
CA ALA A 92 -15.16 9.07 18.76
C ALA A 92 -14.90 10.02 17.58
N LEU A 93 -14.05 9.59 16.62
CA LEU A 93 -13.70 10.40 15.45
C LEU A 93 -14.66 10.19 14.28
N ALA A 94 -15.30 9.02 14.17
CA ALA A 94 -16.27 8.75 13.12
C ALA A 94 -17.56 9.57 13.32
N PRO A 95 -18.22 10.03 12.24
CA PRO A 95 -19.55 10.63 12.35
C PRO A 95 -20.51 9.68 13.07
N SER A 96 -21.38 10.23 13.94
CA SER A 96 -22.37 9.43 14.69
C SER A 96 -23.39 8.69 13.81
N VAL A 97 -23.45 9.07 12.53
CA VAL A 97 -24.32 8.48 11.51
C VAL A 97 -23.77 7.12 11.04
N ILE A 98 -22.47 6.86 11.17
CA ILE A 98 -21.82 5.64 10.66
C ILE A 98 -22.02 4.46 11.63
N ASP A 99 -22.57 3.37 11.11
CA ASP A 99 -22.86 2.17 11.92
C ASP A 99 -21.62 1.32 12.22
N ASP A 100 -20.69 1.19 11.26
CA ASP A 100 -19.39 0.52 11.45
C ASP A 100 -18.23 1.53 11.35
N PRO A 101 -17.87 2.20 12.47
CA PRO A 101 -16.80 3.20 12.47
C PRO A 101 -15.43 2.60 12.11
N LEU A 102 -15.19 1.31 12.38
CA LEU A 102 -13.92 0.67 12.03
C LEU A 102 -13.80 0.52 10.51
N GLN A 103 -14.86 0.04 9.85
CA GLN A 103 -14.83 -0.11 8.39
C GLN A 103 -14.67 1.23 7.68
N PHE A 104 -15.35 2.26 8.18
CA PHE A 104 -15.23 3.62 7.68
C PHE A 104 -13.78 4.11 7.71
N TRP A 105 -13.11 4.06 8.87
CA TRP A 105 -11.71 4.46 8.97
C TRP A 105 -10.76 3.57 8.17
N ILE A 106 -11.04 2.26 8.07
CA ILE A 106 -10.28 1.34 7.21
C ILE A 106 -10.37 1.79 5.76
N ASN A 107 -11.54 2.17 5.25
CA ASN A 107 -11.74 2.61 3.87
C ASN A 107 -10.99 3.92 3.61
N ILE A 108 -11.20 4.92 4.48
CA ILE A 108 -10.59 6.25 4.40
C ILE A 108 -9.06 6.17 4.42
N ILE A 109 -8.48 5.49 5.41
CA ILE A 109 -7.02 5.37 5.54
C ILE A 109 -6.45 4.50 4.41
N SER A 110 -7.19 3.50 3.92
CA SER A 110 -6.78 2.73 2.75
C SER A 110 -6.68 3.60 1.49
N ALA A 111 -7.68 4.46 1.24
CA ALA A 111 -7.66 5.40 0.12
C ALA A 111 -6.50 6.39 0.23
N LEU A 112 -6.27 6.95 1.42
CA LEU A 112 -5.13 7.84 1.70
C LEU A 112 -3.80 7.16 1.40
N LEU A 113 -3.61 5.95 1.92
CA LEU A 113 -2.39 5.17 1.72
C LEU A 113 -2.16 4.86 0.25
N VAL A 114 -3.21 4.54 -0.49
CA VAL A 114 -3.13 4.36 -1.94
C VAL A 114 -2.63 5.63 -2.62
N GLY A 115 -3.20 6.80 -2.29
CA GLY A 115 -2.78 8.07 -2.87
C GLY A 115 -1.34 8.44 -2.56
N LEU A 116 -0.94 8.38 -1.28
CA LEU A 116 0.43 8.67 -0.84
C LEU A 116 1.45 7.72 -1.50
N SER A 117 1.09 6.44 -1.57
CA SER A 117 1.91 5.38 -2.17
C SER A 117 2.13 5.57 -3.67
N ASP A 118 1.08 5.93 -4.41
CA ASP A 118 1.16 6.12 -5.86
C ASP A 118 1.97 7.38 -6.20
N GLN A 119 1.73 8.47 -5.46
CA GLN A 119 2.50 9.70 -5.60
C GLN A 119 3.98 9.47 -5.33
N GLN A 120 4.31 8.71 -4.29
CA GLN A 120 5.67 8.29 -3.98
C GLN A 120 6.30 7.61 -5.19
N VAL A 121 5.72 6.52 -5.71
CA VAL A 121 6.31 5.80 -6.84
C VAL A 121 6.52 6.67 -8.06
N VAL A 122 5.52 7.48 -8.45
CA VAL A 122 5.62 8.36 -9.62
C VAL A 122 6.75 9.36 -9.44
N MET A 123 6.83 10.00 -8.27
CA MET A 123 7.89 10.98 -7.99
C MET A 123 9.26 10.31 -7.96
N GLY A 124 9.40 9.16 -7.29
CA GLY A 124 10.65 8.40 -7.25
C GLY A 124 11.15 8.00 -8.65
N VAL A 125 10.26 7.51 -9.52
CA VAL A 125 10.61 7.20 -10.91
C VAL A 125 11.02 8.46 -11.68
N LEU A 126 10.30 9.57 -11.50
CA LEU A 126 10.61 10.84 -12.15
C LEU A 126 12.02 11.33 -11.76
N PHE A 127 12.39 11.26 -10.48
CA PHE A 127 13.75 11.61 -10.03
C PHE A 127 14.81 10.73 -10.67
N LEU A 128 14.59 9.42 -10.78
CA LEU A 128 15.53 8.53 -11.46
C LEU A 128 15.70 8.86 -12.94
N LEU A 129 14.60 9.20 -13.63
CA LEU A 129 14.66 9.63 -15.03
C LEU A 129 15.43 10.94 -15.19
N ILE A 130 15.25 11.89 -14.27
CA ILE A 130 16.01 13.15 -14.26
C ILE A 130 17.51 12.86 -14.08
N ILE A 131 17.88 12.00 -13.13
CA ILE A 131 19.30 11.59 -12.93
C ILE A 131 19.89 11.00 -14.21
N ILE A 132 19.16 10.09 -14.87
CA ILE A 132 19.64 9.45 -16.11
C ILE A 132 19.75 10.46 -17.25
N ALA A 133 18.77 11.34 -17.40
CA ALA A 133 18.72 12.32 -18.49
C ALA A 133 19.82 13.38 -18.38
N THR A 134 20.15 13.78 -17.15
CA THR A 134 21.15 14.82 -16.89
C THR A 134 22.58 14.28 -16.91
N LYS A 135 22.78 12.96 -16.80
CA LYS A 135 24.09 12.27 -16.87
C LYS A 135 25.19 12.92 -16.04
N SER A 136 24.84 13.66 -14.99
CA SER A 136 25.80 14.45 -14.23
C SER A 136 26.14 13.69 -12.95
N ALA A 137 27.42 13.38 -12.74
CA ALA A 137 27.88 12.78 -11.48
C ALA A 137 27.98 13.81 -10.34
N SER A 138 27.12 14.84 -10.37
CA SER A 138 27.14 15.90 -9.37
C SER A 138 26.56 15.41 -8.04
N PHE A 139 27.06 16.00 -6.96
CA PHE A 139 26.66 15.68 -5.60
C PHE A 139 25.12 15.62 -5.39
N PRO A 140 24.30 16.57 -5.93
CA PRO A 140 22.84 16.54 -5.84
C PRO A 140 22.16 15.28 -6.40
N MET A 141 22.78 14.58 -7.35
CA MET A 141 22.15 13.40 -7.97
C MET A 141 22.21 12.15 -7.10
N TYR A 142 23.21 12.02 -6.23
CA TYR A 142 23.24 10.94 -5.25
C TYR A 142 22.04 11.05 -4.29
N TYR A 143 21.66 12.27 -3.90
CA TYR A 143 20.47 12.52 -3.08
C TYR A 143 19.19 12.04 -3.75
N ALA A 144 18.98 12.44 -5.01
CA ALA A 144 17.83 11.99 -5.79
C ALA A 144 17.75 10.46 -5.84
N GLN A 145 18.89 9.77 -5.92
CA GLN A 145 18.93 8.32 -5.90
C GLN A 145 18.50 7.74 -4.54
N PHE A 146 18.99 8.29 -3.43
CA PHE A 146 18.62 7.84 -2.09
C PHE A 146 17.15 8.12 -1.78
N VAL A 147 16.66 9.29 -2.18
CA VAL A 147 15.25 9.66 -2.10
C VAL A 147 14.38 8.71 -2.89
N SER A 148 14.77 8.40 -4.13
CA SER A 148 14.04 7.46 -4.98
C SER A 148 13.99 6.07 -4.36
N PHE A 149 15.09 5.62 -3.75
CA PHE A 149 15.14 4.35 -3.04
C PHE A 149 14.23 4.33 -1.80
N PHE A 150 14.33 5.34 -0.93
CA PHE A 150 13.47 5.50 0.25
C PHE A 150 11.98 5.47 -0.13
N THR A 151 11.67 6.06 -1.27
CA THR A 151 10.33 6.12 -1.84
C THR A 151 9.82 4.75 -2.31
N LEU A 152 10.69 3.93 -2.93
CA LEU A 152 10.34 2.55 -3.29
C LEU A 152 10.16 1.66 -2.05
N LEU A 153 10.96 1.86 -0.99
CA LEU A 153 10.81 1.15 0.28
C LEU A 153 9.47 1.49 0.96
N THR A 154 9.13 2.77 1.05
CA THR A 154 7.86 3.22 1.63
C THR A 154 6.66 2.71 0.84
N HIS A 155 6.75 2.69 -0.49
CA HIS A 155 5.77 2.03 -1.34
C HIS A 155 5.61 0.54 -0.99
N ALA A 156 6.71 -0.22 -0.88
CA ALA A 156 6.64 -1.63 -0.52
C ALA A 156 5.95 -1.86 0.83
N ALA A 157 6.18 -0.99 1.81
CA ALA A 157 5.51 -1.05 3.11
C ALA A 157 3.98 -0.84 3.00
N THR A 158 3.51 0.01 2.09
CA THR A 158 2.06 0.14 1.84
C THR A 158 1.45 -1.11 1.25
N ILE A 159 2.21 -1.85 0.41
CA ILE A 159 1.66 -3.05 -0.20
C ILE A 159 1.39 -4.13 0.84
N ALA A 160 2.24 -4.22 1.86
CA ALA A 160 2.01 -5.13 2.98
C ALA A 160 0.71 -4.81 3.76
N SER A 161 0.44 -3.54 4.06
CA SER A 161 -0.77 -3.14 4.81
C SER A 161 -2.03 -3.12 3.95
N MET A 162 -1.91 -2.89 2.65
CA MET A 162 -3.00 -2.80 1.68
C MET A 162 -3.35 -4.14 1.03
N ARG A 163 -2.75 -5.25 1.45
CA ARG A 163 -3.00 -6.59 0.87
C ARG A 163 -4.49 -6.94 0.62
N PRO A 164 -5.44 -6.69 1.55
CA PRO A 164 -6.86 -6.98 1.28
C PRO A 164 -7.43 -6.18 0.09
N TYR A 165 -7.00 -4.92 -0.06
CA TYR A 165 -7.40 -4.06 -1.17
C TYR A 165 -6.84 -4.59 -2.49
N PHE A 166 -5.57 -4.97 -2.51
CA PHE A 166 -4.91 -5.52 -3.69
C PHE A 166 -5.46 -6.87 -4.16
N ARG A 167 -6.05 -7.64 -3.25
CA ARG A 167 -6.80 -8.85 -3.61
C ARG A 167 -8.13 -8.55 -4.27
N LYS A 168 -8.81 -7.48 -3.85
CA LYS A 168 -10.04 -7.02 -4.48
C LYS A 168 -9.77 -6.50 -5.90
N TYR A 169 -8.61 -5.88 -6.12
CA TYR A 169 -8.24 -5.27 -7.39
C TYR A 169 -6.92 -5.84 -7.96
N PRO A 170 -6.88 -7.13 -8.37
CA PRO A 170 -5.64 -7.80 -8.76
C PRO A 170 -4.93 -7.13 -9.94
N LYS A 171 -5.68 -6.57 -10.91
CA LYS A 171 -5.11 -5.86 -12.06
C LYS A 171 -4.32 -4.62 -11.64
N MET A 172 -4.87 -3.83 -10.71
CA MET A 172 -4.19 -2.63 -10.17
C MET A 172 -2.94 -3.01 -9.40
N THR A 173 -2.99 -4.10 -8.64
CA THR A 173 -1.82 -4.67 -7.96
C THR A 173 -0.74 -5.03 -8.95
N THR A 174 -1.06 -5.75 -10.02
CA THR A 174 -0.09 -6.13 -11.05
C THR A 174 0.55 -4.90 -11.68
N ILE A 175 -0.24 -3.89 -12.06
CA ILE A 175 0.28 -2.64 -12.63
C ILE A 175 1.28 -1.99 -11.66
N ARG A 176 0.91 -1.83 -10.37
CA ARG A 176 1.79 -1.23 -9.36
C ARG A 176 3.09 -2.00 -9.18
N VAL A 177 3.02 -3.33 -9.12
CA VAL A 177 4.21 -4.19 -9.05
C VAL A 177 5.09 -4.00 -10.25
N CYS A 178 4.52 -3.99 -11.46
CA CYS A 178 5.27 -3.76 -12.68
C CYS A 178 5.95 -2.39 -12.66
N VAL A 179 5.26 -1.33 -12.22
CA VAL A 179 5.85 0.01 -12.10
C VAL A 179 6.95 0.05 -11.05
N MET A 180 6.76 -0.61 -9.90
CA MET A 180 7.79 -0.70 -8.85
C MET A 180 9.03 -1.45 -9.36
N LEU A 181 8.85 -2.59 -10.03
CA LEU A 181 9.96 -3.36 -10.62
C LEU A 181 10.66 -2.59 -11.74
N LEU A 182 9.91 -1.85 -12.55
CA LEU A 182 10.46 -0.96 -13.56
C LEU A 182 11.27 0.17 -12.92
N GLY A 183 10.73 0.84 -11.91
CA GLY A 183 11.44 1.86 -11.15
C GLY A 183 12.74 1.33 -10.55
N TYR A 184 12.74 0.09 -10.07
CA TYR A 184 13.95 -0.57 -9.61
C TYR A 184 14.95 -0.87 -10.74
N ALA A 185 14.49 -1.37 -11.88
CA ALA A 185 15.36 -1.59 -13.04
C ALA A 185 16.02 -0.28 -13.51
N ILE A 186 15.26 0.82 -13.52
CA ILE A 186 15.75 2.16 -13.80
C ILE A 186 16.76 2.60 -12.74
N TRP A 187 16.50 2.34 -11.45
CA TRP A 187 17.44 2.64 -10.36
C TRP A 187 18.76 1.87 -10.50
N LEU A 188 18.72 0.57 -10.81
CA LEU A 188 19.91 -0.24 -11.07
C LEU A 188 20.69 0.30 -12.27
N PHE A 189 19.99 0.67 -13.33
CA PHE A 189 20.61 1.28 -14.50
C PHE A 189 21.26 2.62 -14.14
N ALA A 190 20.59 3.50 -13.40
CA ALA A 190 21.15 4.75 -12.92
C ALA A 190 22.41 4.52 -12.07
N ASN A 191 22.40 3.52 -11.18
CA ASN A 191 23.59 3.12 -10.42
C ASN A 191 24.72 2.65 -11.31
N ALA A 192 24.41 1.81 -12.31
CA ALA A 192 25.42 1.31 -13.24
C ALA A 192 26.02 2.44 -14.08
N VAL A 193 25.22 3.43 -14.49
CA VAL A 193 25.70 4.64 -15.18
C VAL A 193 26.60 5.47 -14.28
N ILE A 194 26.18 5.76 -13.05
CA ILE A 194 26.97 6.51 -12.06
C ILE A 194 28.28 5.77 -11.77
N PHE A 195 28.22 4.46 -11.55
CA PHE A 195 29.40 3.64 -11.29
C PHE A 195 30.33 3.56 -12.50
N GLY A 196 29.79 3.46 -13.72
CA GLY A 196 30.55 3.50 -14.96
C GLY A 196 31.30 4.83 -15.13
N VAL A 197 30.62 5.95 -14.88
CA VAL A 197 31.24 7.29 -14.90
C VAL A 197 32.34 7.40 -13.83
N LEU A 198 32.10 6.86 -12.63
CA LEU A 198 33.13 6.83 -11.57
C LEU A 198 34.36 6.02 -12.00
N ILE A 199 34.17 4.84 -12.61
CA ILE A 199 35.28 4.03 -13.13
C ILE A 199 36.04 4.78 -14.24
N GLU A 200 35.35 5.46 -15.14
CA GLU A 200 35.99 6.20 -16.24
C GLU A 200 36.81 7.39 -15.71
N ILE A 201 36.28 8.12 -14.72
CA ILE A 201 37.01 9.16 -13.98
C ILE A 201 38.21 8.55 -13.24
N GLU A 202 38.06 7.37 -12.63
CA GLU A 202 39.16 6.68 -11.97
C GLU A 202 40.24 6.25 -12.96
N GLY A 203 39.87 5.69 -14.12
CA GLY A 203 40.78 5.33 -15.20
C GLY A 203 41.61 6.54 -15.68
N ALA A 204 40.98 7.72 -15.73
CA ALA A 204 41.67 8.98 -16.02
C ALA A 204 42.54 9.48 -14.84
N ARG A 205 42.16 9.20 -13.58
CA ARG A 205 42.85 9.65 -12.35
C ARG A 205 43.96 8.73 -11.85
N TRP A 206 44.04 7.47 -12.28
CA TRP A 206 45.24 6.64 -12.05
C TRP A 206 46.51 7.28 -12.64
N TYR A 207 46.35 8.27 -13.54
CA TYR A 207 47.42 9.09 -14.08
C TYR A 207 47.84 10.27 -13.18
N ASN A 208 47.04 10.65 -12.16
CA ASN A 208 47.37 11.74 -11.23
C ASN A 208 46.70 11.55 -9.86
N PRO A 209 47.40 11.01 -8.84
CA PRO A 209 46.83 10.74 -7.53
C PRO A 209 46.58 12.06 -6.77
N ALA A 210 45.35 12.55 -6.79
CA ALA A 210 44.96 13.77 -6.08
C ALA A 210 44.09 13.48 -4.83
N THR A 211 44.61 13.91 -3.68
CA THR A 211 43.97 14.24 -2.38
C THR A 211 43.18 13.18 -1.57
N PRO A 212 43.47 13.02 -0.25
CA PRO A 212 42.78 12.08 0.66
C PRO A 212 41.26 12.25 0.82
N ALA A 213 40.72 13.42 0.49
CA ALA A 213 39.30 13.72 0.63
C ALA A 213 38.44 12.90 -0.35
N GLU A 214 38.96 12.61 -1.55
CA GLU A 214 38.23 11.91 -2.60
C GLU A 214 38.13 10.39 -2.35
N ASP A 215 39.16 9.80 -1.75
CA ASP A 215 39.15 8.38 -1.34
C ASP A 215 38.06 8.09 -0.29
N THR A 216 37.78 9.06 0.59
CA THR A 216 36.75 8.94 1.63
C THR A 216 35.34 8.91 1.03
N ILE A 217 35.10 9.72 -0.01
CA ILE A 217 33.83 9.75 -0.75
C ILE A 217 33.62 8.42 -1.47
N ARG A 218 34.68 7.87 -2.09
CA ARG A 218 34.63 6.56 -2.80
C ARG A 218 34.27 5.41 -1.87
N ILE A 219 34.98 5.25 -0.74
CA ILE A 219 34.72 4.16 0.21
C ILE A 219 33.29 4.26 0.75
N ARG A 220 32.82 5.48 1.03
CA ARG A 220 31.45 5.71 1.48
C ARG A 220 30.43 5.29 0.42
N HIS A 221 30.65 5.62 -0.86
CA HIS A 221 29.74 5.26 -1.94
C HIS A 221 29.61 3.75 -2.14
N SER A 222 30.74 3.04 -2.28
CA SER A 222 30.73 1.59 -2.49
C SER A 222 30.07 0.85 -1.32
N GLY A 223 30.32 1.30 -0.08
CA GLY A 223 29.65 0.77 1.10
C GLY A 223 28.13 0.99 1.05
N LEU A 224 27.70 2.20 0.68
CA LEU A 224 26.26 2.52 0.57
C LEU A 224 25.58 1.68 -0.51
N THR A 225 26.17 1.52 -1.70
CA THR A 225 25.59 0.68 -2.77
C THR A 225 25.33 -0.76 -2.32
N VAL A 226 26.27 -1.35 -1.55
CA VAL A 226 26.09 -2.70 -1.00
C VAL A 226 24.96 -2.75 0.02
N VAL A 227 24.87 -1.76 0.92
CA VAL A 227 23.76 -1.65 1.88
C VAL A 227 22.42 -1.58 1.12
N PHE A 228 22.32 -0.78 0.06
CA PHE A 228 21.10 -0.68 -0.72
C PHE A 228 20.74 -1.94 -1.49
N ALA A 229 21.71 -2.62 -2.09
CA ALA A 229 21.48 -3.89 -2.76
C ALA A 229 20.94 -4.93 -1.76
N PHE A 230 21.46 -4.92 -0.52
CA PHE A 230 20.95 -5.76 0.56
C PHE A 230 19.54 -5.36 1.01
N GLU A 231 19.29 -4.07 1.29
CA GLU A 231 17.97 -3.57 1.67
C GLU A 231 16.94 -3.90 0.59
N PHE A 232 17.26 -3.69 -0.70
CA PHE A 232 16.39 -4.04 -1.81
C PHE A 232 16.10 -5.54 -1.89
N SER A 233 17.13 -6.37 -1.77
CA SER A 233 16.97 -7.82 -1.77
C SER A 233 16.01 -8.24 -0.66
N LEU A 234 16.12 -7.61 0.49
CA LEU A 234 15.26 -7.83 1.65
C LEU A 234 13.82 -7.36 1.39
N ILE A 235 13.62 -6.19 0.77
CA ILE A 235 12.30 -5.69 0.37
C ILE A 235 11.65 -6.62 -0.67
N THR A 236 12.38 -7.00 -1.70
CA THR A 236 11.91 -7.91 -2.76
C THR A 236 11.57 -9.27 -2.21
N TRP A 237 12.37 -9.76 -1.26
CA TRP A 237 12.12 -10.99 -0.56
C TRP A 237 10.87 -10.89 0.34
N VAL A 238 10.71 -9.82 1.12
CA VAL A 238 9.48 -9.53 1.87
C VAL A 238 8.29 -9.46 0.92
N TYR A 239 8.43 -8.80 -0.23
CA TYR A 239 7.35 -8.64 -1.21
C TYR A 239 6.88 -9.98 -1.78
N SER A 240 7.84 -10.77 -2.26
CA SER A 240 7.63 -12.08 -2.87
C SER A 240 7.03 -13.07 -1.88
N SER A 241 7.42 -12.97 -0.60
CA SER A 241 6.93 -13.83 0.48
C SER A 241 5.59 -13.40 1.11
N THR A 242 5.07 -12.19 0.80
CA THR A 242 3.89 -11.65 1.48
C THR A 242 2.68 -11.34 0.60
N ILE A 243 2.83 -10.75 -0.60
CA ILE A 243 1.68 -10.06 -1.23
C ILE A 243 1.22 -10.66 -2.56
N ALA A 244 2.10 -10.98 -3.51
CA ALA A 244 1.66 -11.20 -4.90
C ALA A 244 1.02 -12.57 -5.18
N PHE A 245 1.40 -13.64 -4.47
CA PHE A 245 1.08 -15.01 -4.91
C PHE A 245 0.47 -15.93 -3.85
N ILE A 246 0.12 -15.39 -2.68
CA ILE A 246 -0.28 -16.25 -1.55
C ILE A 246 -1.80 -16.39 -1.46
N PRO A 247 -2.32 -17.63 -1.63
CA PRO A 247 -3.74 -17.92 -1.52
C PRO A 247 -4.27 -17.67 -0.10
N ASP A 248 -5.57 -17.40 0.03
CA ASP A 248 -6.24 -17.14 1.32
C ASP A 248 -6.12 -18.30 2.30
N SER A 249 -6.10 -19.52 1.77
CA SER A 249 -5.92 -20.73 2.56
C SER A 249 -4.58 -20.72 3.30
N LEU A 250 -3.50 -20.30 2.65
CA LEU A 250 -2.18 -20.17 3.27
C LEU A 250 -2.13 -19.01 4.28
N VAL A 251 -2.95 -17.96 4.13
CA VAL A 251 -3.04 -16.89 5.15
C VAL A 251 -3.62 -17.42 6.46
N LYS A 252 -4.60 -18.32 6.40
CA LYS A 252 -5.16 -18.95 7.61
C LYS A 252 -4.10 -19.81 8.32
N VAL A 253 -3.40 -20.65 7.57
CA VAL A 253 -2.27 -21.45 8.09
C VAL A 253 -1.20 -20.54 8.70
N ARG A 254 -0.81 -19.47 8.00
CA ARG A 254 0.16 -18.49 8.50
C ARG A 254 -0.27 -17.86 9.81
N LYS A 255 -1.53 -17.43 9.94
CA LYS A 255 -2.04 -16.87 11.21
C LYS A 255 -2.01 -17.90 12.34
N ALA A 256 -2.33 -19.16 12.05
CA ALA A 256 -2.24 -20.25 13.03
C ALA A 256 -0.80 -20.48 13.49
N VAL A 257 0.16 -20.55 12.56
CA VAL A 257 1.59 -20.74 12.86
C VAL A 257 2.19 -19.53 13.58
N ALA A 258 1.89 -18.31 13.14
CA ALA A 258 2.39 -17.07 13.73
C ALA A 258 1.95 -16.88 15.20
N THR A 259 0.75 -17.33 15.54
CA THR A 259 0.21 -17.19 16.91
C THR A 259 0.62 -18.34 17.84
N TRP A 260 1.23 -19.39 17.30
CA TRP A 260 1.61 -20.58 18.06
C TRP A 260 2.56 -20.30 19.25
N PRO A 261 3.65 -19.53 19.12
CA PRO A 261 4.55 -19.29 20.25
C PRO A 261 3.88 -18.55 21.41
N PHE A 262 2.81 -17.80 21.12
CA PHE A 262 2.17 -16.89 22.05
C PHE A 262 0.90 -17.47 22.70
N LYS A 263 0.30 -18.51 22.13
CA LYS A 263 -0.88 -19.18 22.70
C LYS A 263 -0.47 -20.38 23.54
N LYS A 264 -0.93 -20.43 24.79
CA LYS A 264 -0.76 -21.59 25.70
C LYS A 264 -1.47 -22.88 25.25
N GLY A 265 -2.06 -22.93 24.06
CA GLY A 265 -2.86 -24.05 23.54
C GLY A 265 -2.10 -24.97 22.57
N THR A 266 -2.71 -26.11 22.26
CA THR A 266 -2.30 -26.93 21.12
C THR A 266 -2.48 -26.13 19.84
N LEU A 267 -1.46 -26.13 18.98
CA LEU A 267 -1.60 -25.70 17.59
C LEU A 267 -2.82 -26.40 17.01
N ASP A 268 -3.69 -25.68 16.32
CA ASP A 268 -4.81 -26.31 15.62
C ASP A 268 -4.28 -27.03 14.38
N ASP A 269 -3.71 -28.21 14.63
CA ASP A 269 -3.07 -29.06 13.63
C ASP A 269 -4.07 -29.44 12.52
N SER A 270 -5.40 -29.35 12.79
CA SER A 270 -6.44 -29.62 11.80
C SER A 270 -6.41 -28.62 10.63
N ILE A 271 -6.16 -27.34 10.90
CA ILE A 271 -6.09 -26.30 9.86
C ILE A 271 -4.88 -26.53 8.95
N ILE A 272 -3.75 -26.95 9.53
CA ILE A 272 -2.53 -27.22 8.79
C ILE A 272 -2.68 -28.51 7.98
N HIS A 273 -3.22 -29.57 8.58
CA HIS A 273 -3.45 -30.84 7.90
C HIS A 273 -4.44 -30.70 6.74
N ASP A 274 -5.57 -30.03 6.95
CA ASP A 274 -6.58 -29.80 5.92
C ASP A 274 -6.02 -28.94 4.77
N TRP A 275 -5.14 -27.98 5.06
CA TRP A 275 -4.46 -27.23 4.01
C TRP A 275 -3.50 -28.10 3.20
N VAL A 276 -2.65 -28.89 3.86
CA VAL A 276 -1.69 -29.79 3.21
C VAL A 276 -2.44 -30.81 2.33
N GLN A 277 -3.51 -31.41 2.86
CA GLN A 277 -4.29 -32.41 2.14
C GLN A 277 -5.00 -31.84 0.90
N ARG A 278 -5.59 -30.63 1.00
CA ARG A 278 -6.20 -29.96 -0.15
C ARG A 278 -5.17 -29.58 -1.22
N HIS A 279 -3.96 -29.23 -0.81
CA HIS A 279 -2.90 -28.88 -1.75
C HIS A 279 -2.30 -30.10 -2.45
N ASP A 280 -2.26 -31.26 -1.78
CA ASP A 280 -1.83 -32.52 -2.39
C ASP A 280 -2.87 -33.09 -3.37
N THR A 281 -4.15 -32.70 -3.23
CA THR A 281 -5.27 -33.22 -4.06
C THR A 281 -5.70 -32.31 -5.21
N GLN A 282 -5.39 -31.02 -5.18
CA GLN A 282 -5.71 -30.11 -6.30
C GLN A 282 -4.77 -30.33 -7.49
N SER A 283 -5.21 -31.18 -8.42
CA SER A 283 -4.57 -31.39 -9.72
C SER A 283 -4.86 -30.22 -10.68
N SER A 284 -3.78 -29.74 -11.30
CA SER A 284 -3.67 -28.82 -12.44
C SER A 284 -4.76 -27.73 -12.60
N PRO A 285 -4.43 -26.48 -12.29
CA PRO A 285 -5.36 -25.39 -12.53
C PRO A 285 -5.17 -24.85 -13.99
N ASP A 286 -6.26 -24.62 -14.76
CA ASP A 286 -6.25 -24.18 -16.19
C ASP A 286 -5.98 -22.67 -16.43
N GLY A 287 -5.13 -22.33 -17.43
CA GLY A 287 -4.90 -20.97 -17.97
C GLY A 287 -3.43 -20.53 -18.20
N ILE A 288 -3.18 -19.61 -19.15
CA ILE A 288 -1.82 -19.15 -19.57
C ILE A 288 -1.13 -18.30 -18.48
N PHE A 289 -1.83 -17.35 -17.85
CA PHE A 289 -1.29 -16.61 -16.68
C PHE A 289 -1.08 -17.51 -15.45
N LYS A 290 -1.69 -18.70 -15.47
CA LYS A 290 -1.47 -19.73 -14.46
C LYS A 290 -0.17 -20.48 -14.66
N SER A 291 0.45 -20.47 -15.83
CA SER A 291 1.73 -21.17 -16.06
C SER A 291 2.87 -20.47 -15.32
N ILE A 292 3.03 -19.16 -15.52
CA ILE A 292 4.01 -18.34 -14.77
C ILE A 292 3.68 -18.34 -13.28
N GLY A 293 2.39 -18.19 -12.94
CA GLY A 293 1.92 -18.30 -11.56
C GLY A 293 2.16 -19.67 -10.95
N ARG A 294 2.10 -20.77 -11.72
CA ARG A 294 2.27 -22.14 -11.24
C ARG A 294 3.72 -22.39 -10.86
N GLU A 295 4.68 -22.04 -11.71
CA GLU A 295 6.10 -22.24 -11.38
C GLU A 295 6.52 -21.41 -10.17
N LEU A 296 6.18 -20.11 -10.16
CA LEU A 296 6.41 -19.25 -9.00
C LEU A 296 5.68 -19.76 -7.76
N SER A 297 4.42 -20.20 -7.89
CA SER A 297 3.68 -20.78 -6.76
C SER A 297 4.32 -22.07 -6.28
N THR A 298 4.89 -22.90 -7.16
CA THR A 298 5.52 -24.17 -6.76
C THR A 298 6.79 -23.87 -5.99
N ILE A 299 7.62 -22.96 -6.49
CA ILE A 299 8.86 -22.52 -5.83
C ILE A 299 8.54 -21.85 -4.48
N LEU A 300 7.47 -21.06 -4.40
CA LEU A 300 7.09 -20.35 -3.17
C LEU A 300 6.32 -21.23 -2.16
N LEU A 301 5.52 -22.18 -2.63
CA LEU A 301 4.65 -23.02 -1.80
C LEU A 301 5.36 -24.30 -1.36
N TRP A 302 6.32 -24.82 -2.11
CA TRP A 302 7.09 -26.01 -1.73
C TRP A 302 7.82 -25.86 -0.38
N PRO A 303 8.52 -24.73 -0.09
CA PRO A 303 9.09 -24.50 1.23
C PRO A 303 8.01 -24.43 2.32
N ALA A 304 6.84 -23.86 2.01
CA ALA A 304 5.74 -23.74 2.96
C ALA A 304 5.09 -25.09 3.29
N THR A 305 4.89 -25.97 2.29
CA THR A 305 4.37 -27.33 2.50
C THR A 305 5.38 -28.20 3.24
N LEU A 306 6.66 -28.16 2.85
CA LEU A 306 7.74 -28.88 3.55
C LEU A 306 7.81 -28.43 5.01
N PHE A 307 7.76 -27.12 5.25
CA PHE A 307 7.74 -26.57 6.60
C PHE A 307 6.51 -27.05 7.39
N CYS A 308 5.30 -26.99 6.82
CA CYS A 308 4.10 -27.46 7.51
C CYS A 308 4.22 -28.93 7.91
N ARG A 309 4.79 -29.79 7.03
CA ARG A 309 5.05 -31.21 7.34
C ARG A 309 6.07 -31.38 8.47
N LEU A 310 7.18 -30.62 8.44
CA LEU A 310 8.18 -30.65 9.51
C LEU A 310 7.59 -30.20 10.86
N LEU A 311 6.74 -29.18 10.84
CA LEU A 311 6.07 -28.64 12.01
C LEU A 311 5.09 -29.66 12.62
N THR A 312 4.29 -30.35 11.80
CA THR A 312 3.33 -31.38 12.26
C THR A 312 4.03 -32.64 12.79
N HIS A 313 5.17 -33.03 12.22
CA HIS A 313 5.91 -34.23 12.65
C HIS A 313 6.71 -34.04 13.95
N THR A 314 7.08 -32.80 14.28
CA THR A 314 7.89 -32.53 15.48
C THR A 314 7.01 -32.55 16.73
N LYS A 315 7.24 -33.47 17.68
CA LYS A 315 6.40 -33.56 18.91
C LYS A 315 6.85 -32.62 20.05
N SER A 316 8.15 -32.31 20.14
CA SER A 316 8.65 -31.51 21.26
C SER A 316 8.50 -30.00 21.00
N LYS A 317 8.09 -29.26 22.04
CA LYS A 317 7.95 -27.79 21.97
C LYS A 317 9.25 -27.06 21.58
N PRO A 318 10.42 -27.34 22.18
CA PRO A 318 11.64 -26.62 21.82
C PRO A 318 12.10 -26.93 20.39
N LEU A 319 11.96 -28.18 19.91
CA LEU A 319 12.32 -28.50 18.52
C LEU A 319 11.34 -27.90 17.51
N ARG A 320 10.09 -27.57 17.89
CA ARG A 320 9.16 -26.83 17.01
C ARG A 320 9.56 -25.36 16.82
N ALA A 321 10.32 -24.77 17.73
CA ALA A 321 10.77 -23.38 17.61
C ALA A 321 11.78 -23.17 16.47
N ILE A 322 12.63 -24.15 16.20
CA ILE A 322 13.62 -24.11 15.11
C ILE A 322 12.96 -24.03 13.72
N PRO A 323 12.08 -24.96 13.30
CA PRO A 323 11.42 -24.87 12.01
C PRO A 323 10.52 -23.63 11.96
N TRP A 324 9.88 -23.22 13.07
CA TRP A 324 9.13 -21.97 13.12
C TRP A 324 10.01 -20.76 12.79
N LEU A 325 11.20 -20.66 13.40
CA LEU A 325 12.15 -19.59 13.12
C LEU A 325 12.66 -19.64 11.68
N ILE A 326 12.96 -20.84 11.16
CA ILE A 326 13.36 -21.00 9.76
C ILE A 326 12.23 -20.55 8.82
N ALA A 327 10.98 -20.88 9.13
CA ALA A 327 9.85 -20.45 8.32
C ALA A 327 9.67 -18.94 8.36
N GLU A 328 9.85 -18.32 9.52
CA GLU A 328 9.82 -16.87 9.69
C GLU A 328 11.02 -16.18 8.99
N ILE A 329 12.19 -16.83 8.91
CA ILE A 329 13.37 -16.35 8.17
C ILE A 329 13.27 -16.59 6.66
N LEU A 330 12.48 -17.55 6.18
CA LEU A 330 12.27 -17.80 4.75
C LEU A 330 11.06 -17.06 4.20
N ASN A 331 10.05 -16.88 5.04
CA ASN A 331 8.84 -16.15 4.77
C ASN A 331 8.44 -15.37 6.02
N PRO A 332 8.93 -14.13 6.18
CA PRO A 332 8.64 -13.32 7.34
C PRO A 332 7.14 -13.05 7.30
N TRP A 333 6.48 -13.27 8.43
CA TRP A 333 5.05 -13.10 8.58
C TRP A 333 4.78 -12.14 9.73
N VAL A 334 5.32 -12.47 10.89
CA VAL A 334 5.30 -11.67 12.11
C VAL A 334 6.37 -10.58 12.03
N LEU A 335 7.52 -10.91 11.45
CA LEU A 335 8.67 -10.02 11.36
C LEU A 335 8.53 -8.99 10.25
N VAL A 336 7.67 -9.16 9.25
CA VAL A 336 7.52 -8.19 8.14
C VAL A 336 7.33 -6.75 8.60
N PRO A 337 6.35 -6.40 9.44
CA PRO A 337 6.19 -5.03 9.90
C PRO A 337 7.40 -4.53 10.68
N PHE A 338 8.07 -5.40 11.44
CA PHE A 338 9.29 -5.06 12.17
C PHE A 338 10.47 -4.82 11.24
N ILE A 339 10.70 -5.72 10.29
CA ILE A 339 11.72 -5.64 9.24
C ILE A 339 11.53 -4.36 8.42
N LEU A 340 10.31 -4.10 7.95
CA LEU A 340 10.00 -2.88 7.19
C LEU A 340 10.20 -1.62 8.03
N LEU A 341 9.89 -1.66 9.33
CA LEU A 341 10.15 -0.55 10.24
C LEU A 341 11.66 -0.32 10.45
N VAL A 342 12.44 -1.39 10.64
CA VAL A 342 13.90 -1.29 10.79
C VAL A 342 14.53 -0.75 9.51
N LEU A 343 14.14 -1.28 8.35
CA LEU A 343 14.57 -0.76 7.04
C LEU A 343 14.18 0.71 6.89
N PHE A 344 12.93 1.07 7.23
CA PHE A 344 12.48 2.45 7.14
C PHE A 344 13.31 3.40 8.02
N ILE A 345 13.59 3.01 9.26
CA ILE A 345 14.43 3.79 10.18
C ILE A 345 15.86 3.90 9.65
N ALA A 346 16.43 2.80 9.16
CA ALA A 346 17.78 2.79 8.58
C ALA A 346 17.87 3.73 7.37
N SER A 347 16.95 3.61 6.42
CA SER A 347 16.89 4.48 5.25
C SER A 347 16.60 5.94 5.63
N LEU A 348 15.78 6.19 6.65
CA LEU A 348 15.51 7.55 7.15
C LEU A 348 16.76 8.18 7.79
N LEU A 349 17.46 7.44 8.65
CA LEU A 349 18.70 7.91 9.27
C LEU A 349 19.75 8.22 8.21
N LEU A 350 19.82 7.39 7.17
CA LEU A 350 20.72 7.59 6.05
C LEU A 350 20.36 8.88 5.29
N VAL A 351 19.07 9.07 4.96
CA VAL A 351 18.56 10.29 4.34
C VAL A 351 18.86 11.53 5.18
N ILE A 352 18.69 11.48 6.50
CA ILE A 352 19.00 12.59 7.42
C ILE A 352 20.50 12.88 7.44
N THR A 353 21.34 11.85 7.53
CA THR A 353 22.81 11.99 7.52
C THR A 353 23.28 12.65 6.23
N ILE A 354 22.63 12.32 5.13
CA ILE A 354 22.89 12.90 3.82
C ILE A 354 22.37 14.35 3.78
N ALA A 355 21.18 14.64 4.31
CA ALA A 355 20.63 15.98 4.42
C ALA A 355 21.57 16.95 5.17
N ASP A 356 22.22 16.47 6.24
CA ASP A 356 23.15 17.28 7.04
C ASP A 356 24.40 17.70 6.26
N THR A 357 24.77 16.93 5.23
CA THR A 357 25.89 17.30 4.33
C THR A 357 25.50 18.30 3.25
N PHE A 358 24.22 18.69 3.16
CA PHE A 358 23.72 19.60 2.14
C PHE A 358 24.02 21.05 2.55
N GLN A 359 25.05 21.64 1.94
CA GLN A 359 25.37 23.08 2.06
C GLN A 359 24.68 23.93 0.98
N GLY A 360 23.44 23.58 0.61
CA GLY A 360 22.72 24.28 -0.44
C GLY A 360 22.24 25.67 -0.03
N ASP A 361 21.97 26.51 -1.02
CA ASP A 361 21.40 27.84 -0.81
C ASP A 361 20.06 27.73 -0.06
N PRO A 362 19.80 28.61 0.93
CA PRO A 362 18.58 28.59 1.73
C PRO A 362 17.32 29.02 0.94
N GLU A 363 17.47 29.37 -0.34
CA GLU A 363 16.39 29.84 -1.18
C GLU A 363 15.47 28.67 -1.60
N TRP A 364 14.18 28.84 -1.30
CA TRP A 364 13.14 27.86 -1.61
C TRP A 364 12.64 28.06 -3.03
N ASN A 365 13.09 27.21 -3.94
CA ASN A 365 12.64 27.24 -5.33
C ASN A 365 11.42 26.35 -5.57
N PHE A 366 10.73 26.54 -6.70
CA PHE A 366 9.48 25.83 -7.03
C PHE A 366 9.63 24.30 -6.96
N GLY A 367 10.77 23.78 -7.40
CA GLY A 367 11.10 22.34 -7.31
C GLY A 367 11.18 21.81 -5.87
N GLN A 368 11.46 22.67 -4.89
CA GLN A 368 11.49 22.34 -3.47
C GLN A 368 10.09 22.39 -2.82
N ILE A 369 9.23 23.31 -3.28
CA ILE A 369 7.86 23.48 -2.77
C ILE A 369 6.92 22.40 -3.33
N LEU A 370 7.12 22.00 -4.59
CA LEU A 370 6.23 21.07 -5.28
C LEU A 370 6.04 19.75 -4.52
N PRO A 371 7.07 19.05 -4.01
CA PRO A 371 6.88 17.81 -3.26
C PRO A 371 6.08 18.00 -1.97
N ILE A 372 6.25 19.14 -1.28
CA ILE A 372 5.47 19.50 -0.10
C ILE A 372 4.00 19.72 -0.50
N ALA A 373 3.75 20.48 -1.57
CA ALA A 373 2.40 20.70 -2.09
C ALA A 373 1.73 19.38 -2.49
N MET A 374 2.47 18.47 -3.14
CA MET A 374 1.92 17.19 -3.54
C MET A 374 1.54 16.32 -2.32
N VAL A 375 2.25 16.41 -1.18
CA VAL A 375 1.84 15.74 0.07
C VAL A 375 0.43 16.14 0.50
N PHE A 376 -0.05 17.35 0.19
CA PHE A 376 -1.40 17.77 0.53
C PHE A 376 -2.50 17.13 -0.34
N LEU A 377 -2.19 16.70 -1.57
CA LEU A 377 -3.21 16.17 -2.49
C LEU A 377 -3.93 14.92 -1.93
N PRO A 378 -3.24 13.92 -1.35
CA PRO A 378 -3.90 12.78 -0.72
C PRO A 378 -4.79 13.18 0.46
N PHE A 379 -4.43 14.22 1.23
CA PHE A 379 -5.28 14.72 2.32
C PHE A 379 -6.51 15.44 1.80
N TRP A 380 -6.39 16.20 0.70
CA TRP A 380 -7.55 16.81 0.07
C TRP A 380 -8.53 15.74 -0.42
N ALA A 381 -8.03 14.72 -1.12
CA ALA A 381 -8.83 13.56 -1.52
C ALA A 381 -9.46 12.83 -0.33
N LEU A 382 -8.76 12.78 0.81
CA LEU A 382 -9.27 12.22 2.06
C LEU A 382 -10.46 13.01 2.61
N VAL A 383 -10.31 14.33 2.70
CA VAL A 383 -11.34 15.23 3.21
C VAL A 383 -12.58 15.16 2.31
N GLN A 384 -12.37 15.13 1.00
CA GLN A 384 -13.45 14.96 0.04
C GLN A 384 -14.16 13.61 0.21
N GLY A 385 -13.42 12.50 0.27
CA GLY A 385 -14.00 11.17 0.48
C GLY A 385 -14.73 11.05 1.82
N TYR A 386 -14.19 11.65 2.88
CA TYR A 386 -14.85 11.74 4.19
C TYR A 386 -16.18 12.50 4.09
N ALA A 387 -16.19 13.65 3.41
CA ALA A 387 -17.38 14.47 3.25
C ALA A 387 -18.45 13.76 2.42
N GLU A 388 -18.06 13.08 1.34
CA GLU A 388 -18.95 12.30 0.47
C GLU A 388 -19.57 11.11 1.21
N ASP A 389 -18.77 10.30 1.91
CA ASP A 389 -19.27 9.15 2.70
C ASP A 389 -20.18 9.61 3.85
N TRP A 390 -19.86 10.74 4.49
CA TRP A 390 -20.67 11.32 5.55
C TRP A 390 -22.03 11.81 5.03
N GLN A 391 -22.02 12.51 3.89
CA GLN A 391 -23.23 13.00 3.24
C GLN A 391 -24.12 11.84 2.79
N ALA A 392 -23.54 10.80 2.17
CA ALA A 392 -24.27 9.60 1.76
C ALA A 392 -24.95 8.91 2.95
N ALA A 393 -24.27 8.78 4.08
CA ALA A 393 -24.84 8.19 5.29
C ALA A 393 -25.99 9.04 5.88
N ILE A 394 -25.92 10.37 5.78
CA ILE A 394 -27.02 11.25 6.21
C ILE A 394 -28.24 11.04 5.31
N ASP A 395 -28.03 10.94 4.01
CA ASP A 395 -29.11 10.81 3.03
C ASP A 395 -29.79 9.43 3.13
N GLU A 396 -29.03 8.36 3.41
CA GLU A 396 -29.56 7.04 3.75
C GLU A 396 -30.46 7.09 5.01
N LYS A 397 -30.01 7.73 6.10
CA LYS A 397 -30.85 7.85 7.32
C LYS A 397 -32.10 8.69 7.12
N LYS A 398 -32.05 9.69 6.24
CA LYS A 398 -33.23 10.49 5.87
C LYS A 398 -34.22 9.63 5.08
N ALA A 399 -33.75 8.84 4.13
CA ALA A 399 -34.58 7.92 3.36
C ALA A 399 -35.27 6.89 4.28
N ASP A 400 -34.52 6.26 5.19
CA ASP A 400 -35.06 5.32 6.18
C ASP A 400 -36.10 5.96 7.10
N SER A 401 -35.88 7.23 7.48
CA SER A 401 -36.83 7.96 8.33
C SER A 401 -38.10 8.33 7.58
N GLN A 402 -37.98 8.69 6.30
CA GLN A 402 -39.14 8.97 5.43
C GLN A 402 -39.97 7.71 5.18
N GLU A 403 -39.33 6.58 4.87
CA GLU A 403 -40.01 5.30 4.69
C GLU A 403 -40.76 4.87 5.95
N LYS A 404 -40.16 5.03 7.14
CA LYS A 404 -40.84 4.75 8.41
C LYS A 404 -42.05 5.65 8.68
N ILE A 405 -41.98 6.92 8.28
CA ILE A 405 -43.10 7.85 8.39
C ILE A 405 -44.22 7.44 7.43
N GLU A 406 -43.90 7.13 6.18
CA GLU A 406 -44.87 6.72 5.17
C GLU A 406 -45.55 5.40 5.54
N TYR A 407 -44.78 4.39 5.93
CA TYR A 407 -45.31 3.10 6.38
C TYR A 407 -46.14 3.23 7.66
N GLY A 408 -45.67 4.02 8.63
CA GLY A 408 -46.41 4.30 9.86
C GLY A 408 -47.71 5.09 9.64
N SER A 409 -47.73 6.00 8.65
CA SER A 409 -48.92 6.72 8.24
C SER A 409 -49.93 5.79 7.57
N ASN A 410 -49.47 4.93 6.66
CA ASN A 410 -50.33 3.95 5.98
C ASN A 410 -50.92 2.91 6.93
N ASP A 411 -50.16 2.45 7.93
CA ASP A 411 -50.68 1.54 8.97
C ASP A 411 -51.75 2.21 9.84
N LYS A 412 -51.55 3.49 10.21
CA LYS A 412 -52.58 4.26 10.93
C LYS A 412 -53.84 4.43 10.11
N ILE A 413 -53.72 4.82 8.84
CA ILE A 413 -54.87 4.97 7.92
C ILE A 413 -55.60 3.63 7.73
N SER A 414 -54.87 2.53 7.58
CA SER A 414 -55.44 1.18 7.46
C SER A 414 -56.23 0.79 8.71
N LYS A 415 -55.65 0.96 9.90
CA LYS A 415 -56.32 0.70 11.19
C LYS A 415 -57.54 1.58 11.40
N GLU A 416 -57.48 2.84 10.98
CA GLU A 416 -58.60 3.77 11.11
C GLU A 416 -59.75 3.41 10.15
N LYS A 417 -59.46 3.05 8.89
CA LYS A 417 -60.46 2.50 7.97
C LYS A 417 -61.10 1.22 8.50
N GLN A 418 -60.33 0.33 9.09
CA GLN A 418 -60.85 -0.91 9.69
C GLN A 418 -61.74 -0.65 10.91
N ARG A 419 -61.45 0.40 11.71
CA ARG A 419 -62.32 0.85 12.81
C ARG A 419 -63.63 1.45 12.30
N MET A 420 -63.60 2.27 11.26
CA MET A 420 -64.84 2.80 10.65
C MET A 420 -65.72 1.66 10.13
N PHE A 421 -65.13 0.70 9.41
CA PHE A 421 -65.86 -0.45 8.89
C PHE A 421 -66.51 -1.29 10.00
N ASN A 422 -65.83 -1.48 11.14
CA ASN A 422 -66.40 -2.24 12.26
C ASN A 422 -67.50 -1.47 13.02
N ASN A 423 -67.42 -0.14 13.10
CA ASN A 423 -68.45 0.66 13.77
C ASN A 423 -69.75 0.74 12.96
N ASP A 424 -69.67 0.74 11.62
CA ASP A 424 -70.86 0.71 10.75
C ASP A 424 -71.59 -0.65 10.76
N ILE A 425 -71.00 -1.70 11.35
CA ILE A 425 -71.60 -3.03 11.52
C ILE A 425 -72.19 -3.22 12.94
N SER A 426 -72.39 -2.12 13.68
CA SER A 426 -73.27 -2.10 14.85
C SER A 426 -74.74 -2.22 14.41
N ILE A 427 -75.13 -3.38 13.91
CA ILE A 427 -76.52 -3.73 13.62
C ILE A 427 -77.18 -3.97 14.97
N ASP A 428 -78.16 -3.13 15.32
CA ASP A 428 -79.07 -3.38 16.44
C ASP A 428 -79.59 -4.81 16.35
N PRO A 429 -79.67 -5.57 17.47
CA PRO A 429 -80.23 -6.91 17.44
C PRO A 429 -81.71 -6.84 17.06
N VAL A 430 -81.99 -6.94 15.76
CA VAL A 430 -83.31 -7.19 15.21
C VAL A 430 -83.53 -8.70 15.23
N ASP A 431 -84.70 -9.09 15.72
CA ASP A 431 -85.14 -10.45 16.04
C ASP A 431 -84.60 -11.54 15.10
N GLY A 432 -84.10 -12.61 15.73
CA GLY A 432 -83.16 -13.59 15.20
C GLY A 432 -83.63 -14.54 14.10
N GLU A 433 -84.61 -14.18 13.27
CA GLU A 433 -85.12 -15.05 12.19
C GLU A 433 -84.82 -14.54 10.76
N SER A 434 -84.29 -13.32 10.57
CA SER A 434 -84.10 -12.76 9.21
C SER A 434 -82.64 -12.71 8.70
N ILE A 435 -81.65 -12.95 9.57
CA ILE A 435 -80.22 -12.68 9.25
C ILE A 435 -79.61 -13.73 8.30
N GLU A 436 -80.02 -15.00 8.36
CA GLU A 436 -79.52 -16.03 7.43
C GLU A 436 -79.93 -15.79 5.97
N ALA A 437 -81.07 -15.15 5.72
CA ALA A 437 -81.51 -14.80 4.37
C ALA A 437 -80.70 -13.64 3.77
N GLN A 438 -80.38 -12.62 4.56
CA GLN A 438 -79.65 -11.43 4.08
C GLN A 438 -78.14 -11.69 3.87
N ILE A 439 -77.53 -12.59 4.65
CA ILE A 439 -76.12 -12.99 4.45
C ILE A 439 -75.97 -13.77 3.13
N LYS A 440 -76.97 -14.58 2.75
CA LYS A 440 -76.94 -15.36 1.51
C LYS A 440 -77.06 -14.48 0.26
N GLU A 441 -77.79 -13.37 0.33
CA GLU A 441 -77.98 -12.42 -0.78
C GLU A 441 -76.78 -11.47 -0.99
N ARG A 442 -76.11 -11.03 0.08
CA ARG A 442 -74.90 -10.19 -0.07
C ARG A 442 -73.66 -10.94 -0.55
N SER A 443 -73.57 -12.25 -0.30
CA SER A 443 -72.43 -13.06 -0.76
C SER A 443 -72.40 -13.30 -2.28
N THR A 444 -73.50 -13.03 -3.00
CA THR A 444 -73.57 -13.19 -4.46
C THR A 444 -73.11 -11.95 -5.23
N ILE A 445 -73.03 -10.78 -4.59
CA ILE A 445 -72.69 -9.50 -5.25
C ILE A 445 -71.18 -9.23 -5.29
N TYR A 446 -70.39 -9.87 -4.43
CA TYR A 446 -68.92 -9.67 -4.34
C TYR A 446 -68.10 -10.75 -5.03
N ARG A 447 -68.67 -11.45 -6.03
CA ARG A 447 -67.99 -12.54 -6.75
C ARG A 447 -67.69 -12.25 -8.24
N ASP A 448 -67.92 -11.01 -8.67
CA ASP A 448 -67.36 -10.41 -9.88
C ASP A 448 -66.42 -9.25 -9.48
#